data_AF-A0A2N6FLK5-F1
#
_entry.id   AF-A0A2N6FLK5-F1
#
_cell.length_a   1.000
_cell.length_b   1.000
_cell.length_c   1.000
_cell.angle_alpha   90.00
_cell.angle_beta   90.00
_cell.angle_gamma   90.00
#
_symmetry.space_group_name_H-M   'P 1'
#
loop_
_entity.id
_entity.type
_entity.pdbx_description
1 polymer ?
#
loop_
_entity_poly.entity_id
_entity_poly.type
_entity_poly.pdbx_seq_one_letter_code
_entity_poly.pdbx_strand_id
1 'polypeptide(L)'
;MNLNELKDYLGFGVAGNFANHLGEAGEADEFSVIQTKEKDAPKGMFPFYVPGHDSFLGTFPICDEIIKTHGREADNLQVEAEVALICDFVYENGKIIDLIPKYFSAFNDFSIRVQDGNKLSTKKNWGEKTKGISRDAIKIDNFTKDGILNRYHIASFIKRDGIVHDYGTTSAVNSYSYFFEQLKNWMIEKLNSQEDLGPLEELTQFTKYAKNAKGLVIAAGATAYAEFGKKHFLEKGDEIFVYIYDAHFHSFDDMYNDMCGIDTFLSRCSKLHQIVE
;
A
#
# COMPACT_ATOMS: atom_id res chain seq x y z
N MET A 1 -2.68 7.73 14.96
CA MET A 1 -2.87 8.66 13.82
C MET A 1 -4.36 8.94 13.64
N ASN A 2 -4.76 10.17 13.29
CA ASN A 2 -6.16 10.52 13.02
C ASN A 2 -6.46 10.38 11.51
N LEU A 3 -7.30 9.40 11.13
CA LEU A 3 -7.60 9.14 9.73
C LEU A 3 -8.27 10.32 9.00
N ASN A 4 -9.01 11.17 9.72
CA ASN A 4 -9.64 12.32 9.09
C ASN A 4 -8.62 13.33 8.55
N GLU A 5 -7.42 13.38 9.10
CA GLU A 5 -6.36 14.25 8.60
C GLU A 5 -5.88 13.80 7.21
N LEU A 6 -5.92 12.49 6.93
CA LEU A 6 -5.51 11.92 5.64
C LEU A 6 -6.43 12.30 4.48
N LYS A 7 -7.61 12.87 4.74
CA LYS A 7 -8.49 13.42 3.70
C LYS A 7 -7.90 14.65 3.01
N ASP A 8 -6.93 15.30 3.65
CA ASP A 8 -6.18 16.42 3.08
C ASP A 8 -4.83 15.98 2.48
N TYR A 9 -4.58 14.67 2.36
CA TYR A 9 -3.33 14.11 1.83
C TYR A 9 -3.54 13.58 0.41
N LEU A 10 -2.49 13.63 -0.41
CA LEU A 10 -2.47 12.91 -1.68
C LEU A 10 -2.11 11.44 -1.44
N GLY A 11 -2.74 10.53 -2.17
CA GLY A 11 -2.51 9.09 -2.07
C GLY A 11 -1.95 8.49 -3.35
N PHE A 12 -0.77 7.88 -3.28
CA PHE A 12 -0.13 7.21 -4.41
C PHE A 12 0.39 5.81 -4.04
N GLY A 13 0.31 4.87 -4.97
CA GLY A 13 0.92 3.55 -4.84
C GLY A 13 2.14 3.39 -5.76
N VAL A 14 3.04 2.48 -5.38
CA VAL A 14 4.23 2.10 -6.16
C VAL A 14 4.01 0.72 -6.76
N ALA A 15 3.89 0.64 -8.09
CA ALA A 15 3.67 -0.61 -8.80
C ALA A 15 4.97 -1.38 -9.03
N GLY A 16 4.99 -2.66 -8.65
CA GLY A 16 6.09 -3.59 -8.95
C GLY A 16 7.34 -3.41 -8.09
N ASN A 17 7.22 -2.90 -6.86
CA ASN A 17 8.35 -2.74 -5.93
C ASN A 17 8.72 -4.01 -5.12
N PHE A 18 8.16 -5.15 -5.50
CA PHE A 18 8.44 -6.43 -4.88
C PHE A 18 8.54 -7.52 -5.96
N ALA A 19 9.52 -8.41 -5.83
CA ALA A 19 9.76 -9.44 -6.82
C ALA A 19 8.54 -10.35 -7.00
N ASN A 20 8.28 -10.75 -8.24
CA ASN A 20 7.20 -11.66 -8.67
C ASN A 20 5.75 -11.18 -8.46
N HIS A 21 5.49 -10.18 -7.61
CA HIS A 21 4.13 -9.76 -7.26
C HIS A 21 3.26 -9.45 -8.48
N LEU A 22 3.75 -8.66 -9.45
CA LEU A 22 2.96 -8.32 -10.65
C LEU A 22 2.53 -9.56 -11.47
N GLY A 23 3.37 -10.60 -11.51
CA GLY A 23 3.03 -11.85 -12.18
C GLY A 23 1.93 -12.60 -11.43
N GLU A 24 2.02 -12.64 -10.10
CA GLU A 24 1.05 -13.33 -9.24
C GLU A 24 -0.30 -12.60 -9.18
N ALA A 25 -0.30 -11.27 -9.28
CA ALA A 25 -1.50 -10.45 -9.41
C ALA A 25 -2.14 -10.51 -10.81
N GLY A 26 -1.50 -11.18 -11.78
CA GLY A 26 -1.99 -11.23 -13.15
C GLY A 26 -1.90 -9.88 -13.88
N GLU A 27 -0.95 -9.02 -13.51
CA GLU A 27 -0.79 -7.68 -14.10
C GLU A 27 0.42 -7.59 -15.05
N ALA A 28 1.27 -8.61 -15.09
CA ALA A 28 2.54 -8.58 -15.83
C ALA A 28 2.43 -8.13 -17.29
N ASP A 29 1.37 -8.55 -17.99
CA ASP A 29 1.17 -8.22 -19.41
C ASP A 29 0.89 -6.72 -19.63
N GLU A 30 0.06 -6.10 -18.78
CA GLU A 30 -0.23 -4.66 -18.85
C GLU A 30 1.03 -3.82 -18.61
N PHE A 31 1.96 -4.33 -17.79
CA PHE A 31 3.22 -3.67 -17.47
C PHE A 31 4.37 -3.97 -18.44
N SER A 32 4.17 -4.86 -19.43
CA SER A 32 5.23 -5.29 -20.37
C SER A 32 5.78 -4.17 -21.24
N VAL A 33 4.97 -3.14 -21.51
CA VAL A 33 5.35 -1.96 -22.31
C VAL A 33 6.24 -0.98 -21.54
N ILE A 34 6.35 -1.13 -20.22
CA ILE A 34 7.09 -0.22 -19.36
C ILE A 34 8.54 -0.68 -19.22
N GLN A 35 9.44 0.14 -19.74
CA GLN A 35 10.89 -0.05 -19.61
C GLN A 35 11.40 0.57 -18.30
N THR A 36 12.24 -0.18 -17.59
CA THR A 36 12.88 0.25 -16.35
C THR A 36 14.39 0.39 -16.54
N LYS A 37 15.01 1.30 -15.78
CA LYS A 37 16.48 1.51 -15.81
C LYS A 37 17.23 0.25 -15.36
N GLU A 38 16.67 -0.45 -14.39
CA GLU A 38 17.19 -1.70 -13.82
C GLU A 38 16.10 -2.78 -13.88
N LYS A 39 16.52 -4.05 -13.90
CA LYS A 39 15.60 -5.19 -14.02
C LYS A 39 14.54 -5.21 -12.92
N ASP A 40 14.96 -4.93 -11.69
CA ASP A 40 14.11 -5.09 -10.50
C ASP A 40 13.50 -3.76 -10.03
N ALA A 41 13.73 -2.66 -10.76
CA ALA A 41 13.15 -1.37 -10.40
C ALA A 41 11.62 -1.39 -10.50
N PRO A 42 10.90 -0.63 -9.66
CA PRO A 42 9.46 -0.49 -9.78
C PRO A 42 9.06 0.05 -11.15
N LYS A 43 7.87 -0.35 -11.61
CA LYS A 43 7.37 0.01 -12.94
C LYS A 43 6.88 1.45 -13.02
N GLY A 44 6.30 1.97 -11.94
CA GLY A 44 5.88 3.36 -11.84
C GLY A 44 4.98 3.60 -10.65
N MET A 45 4.41 4.79 -10.56
CA MET A 45 3.46 5.16 -9.50
C MET A 45 2.08 5.41 -10.08
N PHE A 46 1.04 5.24 -9.27
CA PHE A 46 -0.34 5.54 -9.66
C PHE A 46 -1.03 6.31 -8.54
N PRO A 47 -1.95 7.25 -8.83
CA PRO A 47 -2.78 7.87 -7.83
C PRO A 47 -3.86 6.88 -7.38
N PHE A 48 -4.06 6.75 -6.08
CA PHE A 48 -5.27 6.11 -5.55
C PHE A 48 -6.22 7.13 -4.91
N TYR A 49 -5.74 8.33 -4.56
CA TYR A 49 -6.56 9.37 -3.96
C TYR A 49 -5.99 10.77 -4.23
N VAL A 50 -6.83 11.69 -4.69
CA VAL A 50 -6.50 13.09 -4.94
C VAL A 50 -7.63 13.98 -4.42
N PRO A 51 -7.46 14.64 -3.25
CA PRO A 51 -8.51 15.47 -2.66
C PRO A 51 -9.01 16.55 -3.63
N GLY A 52 -10.33 16.63 -3.80
CA GLY A 52 -10.97 17.62 -4.66
C GLY A 52 -10.82 17.36 -6.16
N HIS A 53 -10.40 16.16 -6.57
CA HIS A 53 -10.45 15.75 -7.98
C HIS A 53 -11.89 15.41 -8.39
N ASP A 54 -12.29 15.80 -9.61
CA ASP A 54 -13.67 15.65 -10.12
C ASP A 54 -14.04 14.22 -10.56
N SER A 55 -13.18 13.23 -10.29
CA SER A 55 -13.39 11.81 -10.66
C SER A 55 -13.45 10.93 -9.42
N PHE A 56 -13.49 9.60 -9.60
CA PHE A 56 -13.41 8.64 -8.50
C PHE A 56 -12.18 8.84 -7.60
N LEU A 57 -11.08 9.42 -8.12
CA LEU A 57 -9.90 9.77 -7.33
C LEU A 57 -10.20 10.78 -6.21
N GLY A 58 -11.27 11.57 -6.32
CA GLY A 58 -11.72 12.49 -5.26
C GLY A 58 -12.40 11.81 -4.08
N THR A 59 -12.79 10.54 -4.22
CA THR A 59 -13.43 9.76 -3.15
C THR A 59 -12.37 9.20 -2.21
N PHE A 60 -12.48 9.51 -0.91
CA PHE A 60 -11.52 9.07 0.10
C PHE A 60 -11.66 7.56 0.38
N PRO A 61 -10.66 6.71 0.02
CA PRO A 61 -10.83 5.26 0.05
C PRO A 61 -10.37 4.61 1.35
N ILE A 62 -9.62 5.32 2.20
CA ILE A 62 -8.93 4.74 3.35
C ILE A 62 -9.86 4.57 4.55
N CYS A 63 -9.79 3.41 5.20
CA CYS A 63 -10.39 3.10 6.50
C CYS A 63 -9.41 2.29 7.36
N ASP A 64 -9.82 1.90 8.56
CA ASP A 64 -9.03 1.04 9.45
C ASP A 64 -9.76 -0.19 9.97
N GLU A 65 -11.08 -0.28 9.84
CA GLU A 65 -11.87 -1.36 10.45
C GLU A 65 -12.74 -2.14 9.46
N ILE A 66 -13.39 -1.46 8.50
CA ILE A 66 -14.40 -2.08 7.62
C ILE A 66 -14.06 -1.79 6.18
N ILE A 67 -13.95 -2.83 5.37
CA ILE A 67 -13.76 -2.73 3.92
C ILE A 67 -15.09 -2.95 3.22
N LYS A 68 -15.43 -2.06 2.29
CA LYS A 68 -16.66 -2.17 1.50
C LYS A 68 -16.36 -2.72 0.12
N THR A 69 -17.01 -3.81 -0.23
CA THR A 69 -16.93 -4.39 -1.60
C THR A 69 -17.69 -3.54 -2.62
N HIS A 70 -18.69 -2.78 -2.18
CA HIS A 70 -19.62 -2.04 -3.04
C HIS A 70 -20.33 -2.92 -4.09
N GLY A 71 -20.65 -4.16 -3.71
CA GLY A 71 -21.33 -5.10 -4.60
C GLY A 71 -20.44 -5.71 -5.69
N ARG A 72 -19.12 -5.64 -5.50
CA ARG A 72 -18.09 -6.16 -6.42
C ARG A 72 -17.46 -7.48 -5.95
N GLU A 73 -18.19 -8.29 -5.19
CA GLU A 73 -17.71 -9.58 -4.68
C GLU A 73 -17.32 -10.54 -5.81
N ALA A 74 -17.95 -10.38 -6.98
CA ALA A 74 -17.65 -11.17 -8.18
C ALA A 74 -16.42 -10.67 -8.97
N ASP A 75 -15.85 -9.52 -8.62
CA ASP A 75 -14.76 -8.88 -9.38
C ASP A 75 -13.36 -9.29 -8.85
N ASN A 76 -13.23 -10.46 -8.23
CA ASN A 76 -11.95 -11.03 -7.81
C ASN A 76 -11.12 -10.06 -6.93
N LEU A 77 -11.70 -9.62 -5.80
CA LEU A 77 -11.05 -8.71 -4.86
C LEU A 77 -9.89 -9.42 -4.14
N GLN A 78 -8.75 -8.74 -4.00
CA GLN A 78 -7.59 -9.24 -3.27
C GLN A 78 -7.02 -8.19 -2.30
N VAL A 79 -6.42 -8.70 -1.22
CA VAL A 79 -5.60 -7.92 -0.29
C VAL A 79 -4.25 -7.64 -0.94
N GLU A 80 -3.72 -6.46 -0.69
CA GLU A 80 -2.34 -6.12 -1.03
C GLU A 80 -1.68 -5.53 0.21
N ALA A 81 -1.01 -6.40 0.97
CA ALA A 81 -0.33 -5.99 2.19
C ALA A 81 0.93 -5.19 1.85
N GLU A 82 0.99 -3.95 2.34
CA GLU A 82 2.08 -3.02 2.06
C GLU A 82 2.56 -2.26 3.31
N VAL A 83 3.75 -1.68 3.19
CA VAL A 83 4.21 -0.60 4.05
C VAL A 83 3.69 0.73 3.49
N ALA A 84 2.84 1.44 4.22
CA ALA A 84 2.55 2.84 3.92
C ALA A 84 3.63 3.76 4.48
N LEU A 85 4.04 4.77 3.73
CA LEU A 85 4.82 5.91 4.20
C LEU A 85 3.93 7.15 4.25
N ILE A 86 3.90 7.82 5.40
CA ILE A 86 3.24 9.11 5.57
C ILE A 86 4.33 10.17 5.53
N CYS A 87 4.29 11.01 4.50
CA CYS A 87 5.35 11.92 4.14
C CYS A 87 4.90 13.38 4.22
N ASP A 88 5.78 14.22 4.74
CA ASP A 88 5.79 15.64 4.37
C ASP A 88 6.50 15.77 3.01
N PHE A 89 6.40 16.95 2.38
CA PHE A 89 7.08 17.21 1.11
C PHE A 89 7.47 18.69 0.99
N VAL A 90 8.43 18.96 0.10
CA VAL A 90 8.78 20.31 -0.34
C VAL A 90 8.22 20.50 -1.75
N TYR A 91 7.45 21.57 -1.96
CA TYR A 91 6.82 21.88 -3.23
C TYR A 91 7.15 23.28 -3.71
N GLU A 92 7.75 23.38 -4.89
CA GLU A 92 8.17 24.65 -5.48
C GLU A 92 7.89 24.65 -6.98
N ASN A 93 7.36 25.77 -7.49
CA ASN A 93 7.20 26.01 -8.93
C ASN A 93 6.50 24.86 -9.69
N GLY A 94 5.47 24.25 -9.11
CA GLY A 94 4.74 23.17 -9.75
C GLY A 94 5.30 21.76 -9.50
N LYS A 95 6.41 21.63 -8.76
CA LYS A 95 7.16 20.38 -8.62
C LYS A 95 7.37 19.97 -7.17
N ILE A 96 7.40 18.66 -6.93
CA ILE A 96 7.82 18.09 -5.65
C ILE A 96 9.35 18.04 -5.66
N ILE A 97 10.01 18.79 -4.78
CA ILE A 97 11.47 18.90 -4.72
C ILE A 97 12.07 17.89 -3.74
N ASP A 98 11.34 17.56 -2.67
CA ASP A 98 11.76 16.57 -1.69
C ASP A 98 10.54 15.86 -1.08
N LEU A 99 10.76 14.64 -0.61
CA LEU A 99 9.82 13.83 0.15
C LEU A 99 10.47 13.52 1.50
N ILE A 100 9.72 13.70 2.59
CA ILE A 100 10.23 13.55 3.95
C ILE A 100 9.35 12.51 4.66
N PRO A 101 9.67 11.21 4.58
CA PRO A 101 8.95 10.18 5.31
C PRO A 101 8.98 10.44 6.83
N LYS A 102 7.80 10.61 7.44
CA LYS A 102 7.63 10.93 8.86
C LYS A 102 7.21 9.72 9.67
N TYR A 103 6.34 8.89 9.09
CA TYR A 103 5.81 7.70 9.72
C TYR A 103 5.71 6.56 8.70
N PHE A 104 5.72 5.33 9.19
CA PHE A 104 5.31 4.16 8.44
C PHE A 104 4.19 3.42 9.16
N SER A 105 3.37 2.68 8.40
CA SER A 105 2.19 2.01 8.95
C SER A 105 1.79 0.80 8.12
N ALA A 106 1.16 -0.19 8.74
CA ALA A 106 0.53 -1.30 8.01
C ALA A 106 -0.54 -0.75 7.08
N PHE A 107 -0.51 -1.18 5.82
CA PHE A 107 -1.41 -0.73 4.77
C PHE A 107 -1.96 -1.91 3.98
N ASN A 108 -3.16 -1.73 3.47
CA ASN A 108 -3.80 -2.68 2.59
C ASN A 108 -4.35 -1.98 1.34
N ASP A 109 -3.67 -2.18 0.21
CA ASP A 109 -3.99 -1.58 -1.08
C ASP A 109 -4.99 -2.45 -1.87
N PHE A 110 -6.17 -2.75 -1.30
CA PHE A 110 -7.08 -3.69 -1.95
C PHE A 110 -7.33 -3.34 -3.41
N SER A 111 -7.44 -4.42 -4.18
CA SER A 111 -7.40 -4.35 -5.62
C SER A 111 -8.35 -5.33 -6.27
N ILE A 112 -8.95 -4.87 -7.35
CA ILE A 112 -9.80 -5.66 -8.24
C ILE A 112 -8.90 -6.36 -9.26
N ARG A 113 -8.94 -7.70 -9.33
CA ARG A 113 -8.16 -8.46 -10.32
C ARG A 113 -8.94 -8.60 -11.62
N VAL A 114 -8.85 -7.56 -12.43
CA VAL A 114 -9.40 -7.51 -13.78
C VAL A 114 -8.35 -7.01 -14.78
N GLN A 115 -8.32 -7.63 -15.95
CA GLN A 115 -7.54 -7.17 -17.11
C GLN A 115 -8.50 -6.57 -18.14
N ASP A 116 -8.70 -5.25 -18.06
CA ASP A 116 -9.62 -4.52 -18.92
C ASP A 116 -8.93 -3.39 -19.71
N GLY A 117 -7.61 -3.25 -19.57
CA GLY A 117 -6.82 -2.20 -20.20
C GLY A 117 -7.03 -0.80 -19.61
N ASN A 118 -7.82 -0.67 -18.54
CA ASN A 118 -8.00 0.60 -17.85
C ASN A 118 -6.77 0.93 -16.96
N LYS A 119 -6.71 2.18 -16.51
CA LYS A 119 -5.68 2.64 -15.59
C LYS A 119 -5.76 1.88 -14.26
N LEU A 120 -4.60 1.58 -13.68
CA LEU A 120 -4.49 0.82 -12.44
C LEU A 120 -5.31 1.45 -11.32
N SER A 121 -5.33 2.79 -11.22
CA SER A 121 -6.12 3.51 -10.21
C SER A 121 -7.60 3.11 -10.17
N THR A 122 -8.21 2.74 -11.30
CA THR A 122 -9.61 2.30 -11.38
C THR A 122 -9.85 0.97 -10.65
N LYS A 123 -8.82 0.13 -10.57
CA LYS A 123 -8.81 -1.15 -9.84
C LYS A 123 -8.52 -0.96 -8.35
N LYS A 124 -8.10 0.24 -7.96
CA LYS A 124 -7.58 0.58 -6.61
C LYS A 124 -8.58 1.44 -5.82
N ASN A 125 -9.27 2.36 -6.47
CA ASN A 125 -10.27 3.21 -5.82
C ASN A 125 -11.60 3.10 -6.57
N TRP A 126 -12.52 2.30 -6.02
CA TRP A 126 -13.87 2.14 -6.52
C TRP A 126 -14.93 2.70 -5.56
N GLY A 127 -14.51 3.44 -4.52
CA GLY A 127 -15.42 4.01 -3.53
C GLY A 127 -14.75 4.31 -2.19
N GLU A 128 -15.57 4.64 -1.20
CA GLU A 128 -15.10 4.80 0.17
C GLU A 128 -14.74 3.45 0.79
N LYS A 129 -13.77 3.43 1.71
CA LYS A 129 -13.40 2.21 2.46
C LYS A 129 -12.97 1.03 1.58
N THR A 130 -12.20 1.30 0.52
CA THR A 130 -11.60 0.29 -0.35
C THR A 130 -10.12 0.08 -0.04
N LYS A 131 -9.55 0.81 0.94
CA LYS A 131 -8.15 0.69 1.37
C LYS A 131 -8.04 0.71 2.87
N GLY A 132 -6.98 0.11 3.40
CA GLY A 132 -6.73 0.03 4.84
C GLY A 132 -5.46 0.73 5.26
N ILE A 133 -5.48 1.44 6.38
CA ILE A 133 -4.27 1.87 7.07
C ILE A 133 -4.43 1.72 8.58
N SER A 134 -3.42 1.19 9.25
CA SER A 134 -3.43 1.14 10.72
C SER A 134 -3.40 2.54 11.33
N ARG A 135 -4.09 2.72 12.47
CA ARG A 135 -3.97 3.94 13.29
C ARG A 135 -2.66 3.97 14.08
N ASP A 136 -1.99 2.84 14.24
CA ASP A 136 -0.73 2.65 14.96
C ASP A 136 0.47 2.93 14.05
N ALA A 137 0.51 4.15 13.50
CA ALA A 137 1.63 4.61 12.69
C ALA A 137 2.89 4.81 13.56
N ILE A 138 4.03 4.33 13.08
CA ILE A 138 5.31 4.35 13.79
C ILE A 138 6.19 5.46 13.21
N LYS A 139 6.76 6.28 14.07
CA LYS A 139 7.60 7.41 13.66
C LYS A 139 8.91 6.92 13.03
N ILE A 140 9.26 7.48 11.88
CA ILE A 140 10.56 7.29 11.25
C ILE A 140 11.58 8.19 11.95
N ASP A 141 12.67 7.59 12.42
CA ASP A 141 13.83 8.31 12.98
C ASP A 141 14.77 8.75 11.86
N ASN A 142 15.10 7.82 10.96
CA ASN A 142 15.95 8.03 9.80
C ASN A 142 15.48 7.13 8.65
N PHE A 143 15.30 7.68 7.45
CA PHE A 143 14.86 6.92 6.29
C PHE A 143 16.04 6.33 5.50
N THR A 144 16.91 5.61 6.22
CA THR A 144 18.07 4.89 5.69
C THR A 144 18.18 3.50 6.33
N LYS A 145 19.14 2.69 5.88
CA LYS A 145 19.43 1.36 6.46
C LYS A 145 19.79 1.40 7.95
N ASP A 146 20.23 2.55 8.47
CA ASP A 146 20.57 2.70 9.88
C ASP A 146 19.34 3.04 10.76
N GLY A 147 18.22 3.43 10.14
CA GLY A 147 16.98 3.77 10.83
C GLY A 147 16.22 2.56 11.37
N ILE A 148 15.22 2.81 12.23
CA ILE A 148 14.46 1.73 12.88
C ILE A 148 13.73 0.84 11.89
N LEU A 149 13.26 1.40 10.76
CA LEU A 149 12.43 0.70 9.78
C LEU A 149 13.16 -0.50 9.16
N ASN A 150 14.49 -0.50 9.16
CA ASN A 150 15.31 -1.61 8.66
C ASN A 150 15.16 -2.91 9.49
N ARG A 151 14.60 -2.84 10.71
CA ARG A 151 14.37 -4.01 11.60
C ARG A 151 12.98 -4.62 11.43
N TYR A 152 12.09 -3.93 10.72
CA TYR A 152 10.69 -4.31 10.66
C TYR A 152 10.46 -5.35 9.57
N HIS A 153 9.48 -6.20 9.84
CA HIS A 153 8.95 -7.17 8.91
C HIS A 153 7.47 -6.87 8.68
N ILE A 154 7.00 -7.23 7.49
CA ILE A 154 5.59 -7.22 7.13
C ILE A 154 5.10 -8.66 7.05
N ALA A 155 3.92 -8.93 7.60
CA ALA A 155 3.20 -10.18 7.43
C ALA A 155 1.71 -9.90 7.25
N SER A 156 1.03 -10.77 6.52
CA SER A 156 -0.42 -10.65 6.33
C SER A 156 -1.13 -11.99 6.31
N PHE A 157 -2.34 -11.96 6.86
CA PHE A 157 -3.16 -13.12 7.10
C PHE A 157 -4.61 -12.82 6.75
N ILE A 158 -5.33 -13.87 6.43
CA ILE A 158 -6.79 -13.85 6.32
C ILE A 158 -7.35 -14.89 7.28
N LYS A 159 -8.43 -14.55 7.97
CA LYS A 159 -9.19 -15.47 8.77
C LYS A 159 -10.58 -15.61 8.17
N ARG A 160 -10.87 -16.83 7.69
CA ARG A 160 -12.13 -17.20 7.06
C ARG A 160 -12.76 -18.33 7.85
N ASP A 161 -14.02 -18.16 8.24
CA ASP A 161 -14.75 -19.14 9.05
C ASP A 161 -13.99 -19.59 10.32
N GLY A 162 -13.24 -18.66 10.93
CA GLY A 162 -12.44 -18.92 12.13
C GLY A 162 -11.07 -19.55 11.87
N ILE A 163 -10.72 -19.88 10.62
CA ILE A 163 -9.43 -20.48 10.25
C ILE A 163 -8.50 -19.41 9.70
N VAL A 164 -7.30 -19.30 10.29
CA VAL A 164 -6.26 -18.37 9.86
C VAL A 164 -5.41 -18.98 8.76
N HIS A 165 -5.16 -18.20 7.70
CA HIS A 165 -4.29 -18.54 6.59
C HIS A 165 -3.26 -17.42 6.35
N ASP A 166 -2.02 -17.80 6.05
CA ASP A 166 -1.04 -16.87 5.48
C ASP A 166 -1.57 -16.33 4.16
N TYR A 167 -1.59 -15.01 4.00
CA TYR A 167 -2.07 -14.38 2.77
C TYR A 167 -0.92 -13.84 1.93
N GLY A 168 0.03 -13.15 2.56
CA GLY A 168 1.27 -12.66 1.94
C GLY A 168 2.50 -13.29 2.59
N THR A 169 3.59 -13.36 1.84
CA THR A 169 4.87 -13.89 2.36
C THR A 169 5.44 -12.93 3.39
N THR A 170 5.70 -13.41 4.62
CA THR A 170 6.42 -12.63 5.64
C THR A 170 7.77 -12.20 5.11
N SER A 171 8.00 -10.88 5.09
CA SER A 171 9.15 -10.28 4.42
C SER A 171 9.76 -9.18 5.28
N ALA A 172 11.10 -9.08 5.28
CA ALA A 172 11.77 -7.94 5.86
C ALA A 172 11.44 -6.68 5.02
N VAL A 173 11.18 -5.55 5.66
CA VAL A 173 10.83 -4.31 4.94
C VAL A 173 11.96 -3.84 4.01
N ASN A 174 13.21 -4.21 4.31
CA ASN A 174 14.36 -3.90 3.45
C ASN A 174 14.52 -4.85 2.24
N SER A 175 13.64 -5.84 2.06
CA SER A 175 13.66 -6.73 0.90
C SER A 175 12.86 -6.22 -0.30
N TYR A 176 12.21 -5.06 -0.16
CA TYR A 176 11.62 -4.33 -1.27
C TYR A 176 12.71 -3.99 -2.29
N SER A 177 12.37 -4.00 -3.59
CA SER A 177 13.33 -3.78 -4.66
C SER A 177 14.03 -2.43 -4.51
N TYR A 178 13.23 -1.36 -4.38
CA TYR A 178 13.69 -0.02 -4.08
C TYR A 178 13.18 0.34 -2.69
N PHE A 179 14.11 0.75 -1.82
CA PHE A 179 13.75 1.23 -0.49
C PHE A 179 14.69 2.35 -0.01
N PHE A 180 14.32 3.03 1.07
CA PHE A 180 15.06 4.17 1.62
C PHE A 180 15.31 5.28 0.59
N GLU A 181 16.52 5.85 0.56
CA GLU A 181 16.91 6.94 -0.31
C GLU A 181 16.71 6.63 -1.80
N GLN A 182 16.92 5.37 -2.23
CA GLN A 182 16.71 4.95 -3.61
C GLN A 182 15.23 5.11 -4.01
N LEU A 183 14.31 4.60 -3.18
CA LEU A 183 12.88 4.75 -3.41
C LEU A 183 12.46 6.22 -3.35
N LYS A 184 12.96 6.97 -2.36
CA LYS A 184 12.66 8.41 -2.20
C LYS A 184 12.99 9.19 -3.47
N ASN A 185 14.22 9.06 -3.96
CA ASN A 185 14.69 9.79 -5.14
C ASN A 185 13.93 9.35 -6.40
N TRP A 186 13.65 8.05 -6.51
CA TRP A 186 12.86 7.52 -7.61
C TRP A 186 11.41 8.04 -7.61
N MET A 187 10.75 8.13 -6.46
CA MET A 187 9.39 8.68 -6.35
C MET A 187 9.35 10.16 -6.74
N ILE A 188 10.34 10.94 -6.31
CA ILE A 188 10.46 12.36 -6.71
C ILE A 188 10.64 12.47 -8.22
N GLU A 189 11.48 11.63 -8.84
CA GLU A 189 11.61 11.58 -10.30
C GLU A 189 10.24 11.29 -10.96
N LYS A 190 9.55 10.23 -10.53
CA LYS A 190 8.27 9.81 -11.13
C LYS A 190 7.16 10.83 -10.96
N LEU A 191 6.98 11.42 -9.78
CA LEU A 191 5.97 12.46 -9.55
C LEU A 191 6.15 13.66 -10.48
N ASN A 192 7.38 13.95 -10.92
CA ASN A 192 7.69 15.11 -11.76
C ASN A 192 7.89 14.78 -13.25
N SER A 193 7.92 13.51 -13.66
CA SER A 193 8.26 13.15 -15.04
C SER A 193 7.59 11.89 -15.59
N GLN A 194 6.73 11.20 -14.84
CA GLN A 194 6.04 10.03 -15.36
C GLN A 194 4.97 10.44 -16.38
N GLU A 195 5.10 9.91 -17.60
CA GLU A 195 4.15 10.09 -18.69
C GLU A 195 3.03 9.04 -18.65
N ASP A 196 1.94 9.29 -19.37
CA ASP A 196 0.87 8.31 -19.56
C ASP A 196 1.38 7.11 -20.37
N LEU A 197 1.37 5.92 -19.77
CA LEU A 197 1.83 4.70 -20.43
C LEU A 197 1.20 3.45 -19.84
N GLY A 198 0.49 2.69 -20.67
CA GLY A 198 -0.16 1.44 -20.26
C GLY A 198 -1.10 1.66 -19.07
N PRO A 199 -0.96 0.90 -17.97
CA PRO A 199 -1.82 1.01 -16.80
C PRO A 199 -1.54 2.26 -15.94
N LEU A 200 -0.50 3.04 -16.26
CA LEU A 200 -0.07 4.19 -15.47
C LEU A 200 -0.53 5.52 -16.08
N GLU A 201 -0.95 6.44 -15.22
CA GLU A 201 -1.26 7.82 -15.56
C GLU A 201 -0.01 8.67 -15.69
N GLU A 202 -0.13 9.74 -16.48
CA GLU A 202 0.74 10.91 -16.38
C GLU A 202 0.62 11.53 -14.99
N LEU A 203 1.71 11.74 -14.24
CA LEU A 203 1.64 12.15 -12.83
C LEU A 203 1.76 13.65 -12.58
N THR A 204 2.36 14.41 -13.50
CA THR A 204 2.56 15.86 -13.31
C THR A 204 1.23 16.61 -13.26
N GLN A 205 0.17 16.09 -13.89
CA GLN A 205 -1.18 16.64 -13.74
C GLN A 205 -1.69 16.63 -12.28
N PHE A 206 -1.17 15.74 -11.42
CA PHE A 206 -1.57 15.63 -10.02
C PHE A 206 -0.71 16.46 -9.06
N THR A 207 0.53 16.84 -9.44
CA THR A 207 1.41 17.63 -8.55
C THR A 207 0.83 19.01 -8.24
N LYS A 208 -0.03 19.57 -9.11
CA LYS A 208 -0.73 20.84 -8.86
C LYS A 208 -1.65 20.81 -7.63
N TYR A 209 -2.09 19.63 -7.20
CA TYR A 209 -2.91 19.47 -5.99
C TYR A 209 -2.07 19.56 -4.71
N ALA A 210 -0.75 19.35 -4.81
CA ALA A 210 0.16 19.42 -3.68
C ALA A 210 0.15 20.79 -2.98
N LYS A 211 -0.14 21.88 -3.70
CA LYS A 211 -0.26 23.23 -3.13
C LYS A 211 -1.29 23.33 -1.99
N ASN A 212 -2.29 22.45 -1.97
CA ASN A 212 -3.38 22.42 -1.00
C ASN A 212 -3.32 21.18 -0.10
N ALA A 213 -2.38 20.25 -0.35
CA ALA A 213 -2.27 19.01 0.40
C ALA A 213 -1.41 19.21 1.66
N LYS A 214 -1.75 18.51 2.74
CA LYS A 214 -0.96 18.50 3.98
C LYS A 214 0.22 17.53 3.95
N GLY A 215 0.16 16.51 3.10
CA GLY A 215 1.19 15.50 2.95
C GLY A 215 0.86 14.48 1.86
N LEU A 216 1.69 13.43 1.77
CA LEU A 216 1.46 12.28 0.91
C LEU A 216 1.32 11.01 1.75
N VAL A 217 0.40 10.13 1.37
CA VAL A 217 0.36 8.73 1.77
C VAL A 217 0.85 7.91 0.59
N ILE A 218 1.96 7.20 0.77
CA ILE A 218 2.54 6.33 -0.24
C ILE A 218 2.35 4.88 0.17
N ALA A 219 1.68 4.09 -0.67
CA ALA A 219 1.67 2.64 -0.57
C ALA A 219 2.93 2.11 -1.32
N ALA A 220 3.88 1.52 -0.58
CA ALA A 220 5.23 1.27 -1.10
C ALA A 220 5.35 0.04 -2.03
N GLY A 221 4.27 -0.70 -2.23
CA GLY A 221 4.18 -1.92 -3.01
C GLY A 221 3.80 -3.14 -2.17
N ALA A 222 3.09 -4.07 -2.78
CA ALA A 222 2.60 -5.27 -2.12
C ALA A 222 3.64 -6.40 -2.08
N THR A 223 3.63 -7.17 -0.99
CA THR A 223 4.42 -8.41 -0.88
C THR A 223 3.90 -9.49 -1.83
N ALA A 224 4.74 -10.48 -2.15
CA ALA A 224 4.30 -11.69 -2.87
C ALA A 224 3.22 -12.46 -2.08
N TYR A 225 2.30 -13.12 -2.79
CA TYR A 225 1.26 -13.90 -2.15
C TYR A 225 1.80 -15.22 -1.56
N ALA A 226 1.21 -15.63 -0.45
CA ALA A 226 1.28 -17.02 0.01
C ALA A 226 0.32 -17.90 -0.82
N GLU A 227 0.41 -19.22 -0.66
CA GLU A 227 -0.38 -20.17 -1.46
C GLU A 227 -1.89 -19.93 -1.41
N PHE A 228 -2.42 -19.46 -0.28
CA PHE A 228 -3.83 -19.12 -0.16
C PHE A 228 -4.19 -17.89 -1.00
N GLY A 229 -3.43 -16.79 -0.87
CA GLY A 229 -3.65 -15.55 -1.62
C GLY A 229 -3.58 -15.73 -3.14
N LYS A 230 -2.77 -16.68 -3.64
CA LYS A 230 -2.69 -17.00 -5.07
C LYS A 230 -3.94 -17.68 -5.64
N LYS A 231 -4.75 -18.31 -4.79
CA LYS A 231 -5.85 -19.21 -5.21
C LYS A 231 -7.23 -18.72 -4.78
N HIS A 232 -7.28 -17.71 -3.92
CA HIS A 232 -8.53 -17.25 -3.32
C HIS A 232 -8.70 -15.73 -3.46
N PHE A 233 -9.95 -15.34 -3.68
CA PHE A 233 -10.44 -13.96 -3.63
C PHE A 233 -11.23 -13.75 -2.35
N LEU A 234 -11.47 -12.50 -2.01
CA LEU A 234 -12.14 -12.12 -0.76
C LEU A 234 -13.63 -12.44 -0.78
N GLU A 235 -14.12 -12.78 0.41
CA GLU A 235 -15.51 -13.07 0.70
C GLU A 235 -15.97 -12.17 1.85
N LYS A 236 -17.27 -11.87 1.90
CA LYS A 236 -17.83 -11.11 3.03
C LYS A 236 -17.65 -11.89 4.32
N GLY A 237 -17.28 -11.18 5.37
CA GLY A 237 -16.98 -11.76 6.68
C GLY A 237 -15.54 -12.22 6.84
N ASP A 238 -14.71 -12.17 5.78
CA ASP A 238 -13.26 -12.36 5.93
C ASP A 238 -12.69 -11.30 6.87
N GLU A 239 -11.87 -11.74 7.83
CA GLU A 239 -11.05 -10.85 8.65
C GLU A 239 -9.64 -10.79 8.07
N ILE A 240 -9.16 -9.59 7.78
CA ILE A 240 -7.85 -9.34 7.20
C ILE A 240 -6.93 -8.76 8.26
N PHE A 241 -5.73 -9.31 8.37
CA PHE A 241 -4.70 -8.81 9.26
C PHE A 241 -3.45 -8.45 8.45
N VAL A 242 -2.97 -7.23 8.62
CA VAL A 242 -1.67 -6.79 8.13
C VAL A 242 -0.88 -6.24 9.31
N TYR A 243 0.33 -6.74 9.48
CA TYR A 243 1.20 -6.34 10.57
C TYR A 243 2.52 -5.84 10.02
N ILE A 244 3.00 -4.75 10.60
CA ILE A 244 4.39 -4.32 10.46
C ILE A 244 5.01 -4.29 11.85
N TYR A 245 5.95 -5.19 12.13
CA TYR A 245 6.46 -5.42 13.47
C TYR A 245 7.99 -5.50 13.51
N ASP A 246 8.59 -5.06 14.62
CA ASP A 246 10.02 -5.24 14.88
C ASP A 246 10.29 -6.72 15.20
N ALA A 247 10.95 -7.43 14.26
CA ALA A 247 11.15 -8.87 14.36
C ALA A 247 12.17 -9.30 15.43
N HIS A 248 12.85 -8.34 16.09
CA HIS A 248 13.61 -8.64 17.30
C HIS A 248 12.74 -8.72 18.57
N PHE A 249 11.48 -8.25 18.49
CA PHE A 249 10.57 -8.16 19.63
C PHE A 249 9.39 -9.11 19.51
N HIS A 250 8.95 -9.41 18.28
CA HIS A 250 7.79 -10.27 18.04
C HIS A 250 8.13 -11.41 17.10
N SER A 251 7.45 -12.52 17.34
CA SER A 251 7.46 -13.74 16.56
C SER A 251 6.12 -13.93 15.85
N PHE A 252 6.08 -14.93 14.97
CA PHE A 252 4.81 -15.38 14.38
C PHE A 252 3.80 -15.81 15.45
N ASP A 253 4.24 -16.46 16.52
CA ASP A 253 3.36 -16.95 17.59
C ASP A 253 2.64 -15.80 18.30
N ASP A 254 3.29 -14.64 18.47
CA ASP A 254 2.67 -13.44 19.05
C ASP A 254 1.52 -12.94 18.18
N MET A 255 1.73 -12.93 16.85
CA MET A 255 0.71 -12.51 15.88
C MET A 255 -0.44 -13.51 15.81
N TYR A 256 -0.13 -14.80 15.89
CA TYR A 256 -1.12 -15.86 15.92
C TYR A 256 -2.00 -15.77 17.16
N ASN A 257 -1.40 -15.60 18.35
CA ASN A 257 -2.12 -15.40 19.60
C ASN A 257 -3.08 -14.20 19.53
N ASP A 258 -2.61 -13.07 18.97
CA ASP A 258 -3.42 -11.88 18.76
C ASP A 258 -4.61 -12.14 17.80
N MET A 259 -4.40 -12.84 16.68
CA MET A 259 -5.50 -13.23 15.76
C MET A 259 -6.52 -14.20 16.38
N CYS A 260 -6.08 -14.99 17.36
CA CYS A 260 -6.94 -15.87 18.16
C CYS A 260 -7.69 -15.14 19.29
N GLY A 261 -7.51 -13.82 19.44
CA GLY A 261 -8.18 -13.02 20.47
C GLY A 261 -7.57 -13.15 21.86
N ILE A 262 -6.33 -13.64 21.97
CA ILE A 262 -5.57 -13.59 23.21
C ILE A 262 -5.08 -12.16 23.40
N ASP A 263 -5.30 -11.58 24.58
CA ASP A 263 -4.81 -10.24 24.94
C ASP A 263 -3.28 -10.21 24.89
N THR A 264 -2.74 -9.79 23.74
CA THR A 264 -1.33 -9.82 23.41
C THR A 264 -0.86 -8.40 23.17
N PHE A 265 0.05 -7.91 24.02
CA PHE A 265 0.57 -6.56 23.88
C PHE A 265 1.67 -6.49 22.79
N LEU A 266 1.27 -6.09 21.59
CA LEU A 266 2.17 -5.95 20.44
C LEU A 266 2.83 -4.56 20.40
N SER A 267 3.83 -4.33 21.25
CA SER A 267 4.61 -3.06 21.21
C SER A 267 5.43 -2.92 19.92
N ARG A 268 5.69 -1.71 19.40
CA ARG A 268 6.50 -1.56 18.15
C ARG A 268 5.93 -2.39 16.98
N CYS A 269 4.61 -2.43 16.91
CA CYS A 269 3.87 -3.09 15.88
C CYS A 269 2.80 -2.12 15.37
N SER A 270 2.67 -2.03 14.06
CA SER A 270 1.55 -1.41 13.39
C SER A 270 0.62 -2.54 12.95
N LYS A 271 -0.55 -2.65 13.58
CA LYS A 271 -1.56 -3.67 13.28
C LYS A 271 -2.73 -3.04 12.55
N LEU A 272 -3.07 -3.61 11.40
CA LEU A 272 -4.30 -3.32 10.68
C LEU A 272 -5.16 -4.57 10.72
N HIS A 273 -6.36 -4.47 11.30
CA HIS A 273 -7.36 -5.54 11.32
C HIS A 273 -8.64 -5.00 10.69
N GLN A 274 -9.08 -5.62 9.61
CA GLN A 274 -10.24 -5.18 8.85
C GLN A 274 -11.22 -6.33 8.62
N ILE A 275 -12.51 -6.01 8.55
CA ILE A 275 -13.57 -6.95 8.20
C ILE A 275 -14.15 -6.57 6.84
N VAL A 276 -14.33 -7.55 5.95
CA VAL A 276 -14.92 -7.35 4.63
C VAL A 276 -16.46 -7.36 4.71
N GLU A 277 -17.11 -6.28 4.26
CA GLU A 277 -18.56 -6.08 4.23
C GLU A 277 -19.13 -5.82 2.82
#